data_AF-A0A6G2DCH1-F1
#
_entry.id   AF-A0A6G2DCH1-F1
#
_cell.length_a   1.000
_cell.length_b   1.000
_cell.length_c   1.000
_cell.angle_alpha   90.00
_cell.angle_beta   90.00
_cell.angle_gamma   90.00
#
_symmetry.space_group_name_H-M   'P 1'
#
loop_
_entity.id
_entity.type
_entity.pdbx_description
1 polymer ?
#
loop_
_entity_poly.entity_id
_entity_poly.type
_entity_poly.pdbx_seq_one_letter_code
_entity_poly.pdbx_strand_id
1 'polypeptide(L)'
;TGILKKDGDKKIDNTAKTAVIHISTEGVLSAVQGNANAIGYISLGSLTKSVKALEIDGVKASRDTVLDGEYPLQRPFNIVWSSNLSKLGQDFISFIHSKQGQQVVTDNKFIEAKTETTEYTSQHLSGKLSVVGSTSVSSLMEKLAEAYKKENPEVTIDITSNGSSAGITAVKEKTADIGMVSRELTPEEGKSLTHDAIALDGIAVVVNNDNKASQVSMAELADVFSGKLTTWDKIK
;
A
#
# COMPACT_ATOMS: atom_id res chain seq x y z
N THR A 1 1.29 14.57 -4.82
CA THR A 1 2.30 15.27 -4.00
C THR A 1 3.38 15.96 -4.81
N GLY A 2 3.76 15.48 -6.01
CA GLY A 2 4.80 16.15 -6.81
C GLY A 2 6.24 15.95 -6.30
N ILE A 3 6.44 15.04 -5.35
CA ILE A 3 7.77 14.61 -4.88
C ILE A 3 8.43 13.75 -5.95
N LEU A 4 7.75 12.70 -6.40
CA LEU A 4 8.12 11.97 -7.60
C LEU A 4 7.45 12.65 -8.81
N LYS A 5 8.25 13.19 -9.72
CA LYS A 5 7.79 13.78 -10.98
C LYS A 5 8.32 12.98 -12.17
N LYS A 6 7.59 13.03 -13.27
CA LYS A 6 8.05 12.50 -14.56
C LYS A 6 8.29 13.69 -15.49
N ASP A 7 9.49 13.78 -16.04
CA ASP A 7 9.89 14.76 -17.06
C ASP A 7 10.37 14.00 -18.30
N GLY A 8 9.48 13.88 -19.30
CA GLY A 8 9.66 12.94 -20.41
C GLY A 8 9.83 11.49 -19.90
N ASP A 9 10.93 10.85 -20.25
CA ASP A 9 11.26 9.49 -19.78
C ASP A 9 12.00 9.46 -18.43
N LYS A 10 12.38 10.62 -17.88
CA LYS A 10 13.14 10.68 -16.62
C LYS A 10 12.19 10.77 -15.43
N LYS A 11 12.41 9.87 -14.46
CA LYS A 11 11.84 10.00 -13.11
C LYS A 11 12.73 10.96 -12.32
N ILE A 12 12.15 12.08 -11.89
CA ILE A 12 12.79 13.04 -10.99
C ILE A 12 12.28 12.75 -9.59
N ASP A 13 13.17 12.29 -8.73
CA ASP A 13 12.92 12.20 -7.30
C ASP A 13 13.34 13.51 -6.63
N ASN A 14 12.36 14.29 -6.21
CA ASN A 14 12.59 15.55 -5.49
C ASN A 14 12.64 15.35 -3.97
N THR A 15 12.68 14.12 -3.47
CA THR A 15 12.81 13.86 -2.03
C THR A 15 14.05 14.57 -1.49
N ALA A 16 13.92 15.19 -0.32
CA ALA A 16 15.02 15.87 0.34
C ALA A 16 16.24 14.94 0.41
N LYS A 17 17.40 15.40 -0.09
CA LYS A 17 18.64 14.58 -0.09
C LYS A 17 19.11 14.18 1.31
N THR A 18 18.64 14.89 2.33
CA THR A 18 18.90 14.64 3.75
C THR A 18 17.89 13.69 4.39
N ALA A 19 16.87 13.23 3.65
CA ALA A 19 15.89 12.30 4.17
C ALA A 19 16.54 10.96 4.51
N VAL A 20 16.32 10.49 5.73
CA VAL A 20 16.70 9.13 6.15
C VAL A 20 15.66 8.16 5.59
N ILE A 21 16.14 7.08 4.97
CA ILE A 21 15.28 6.10 4.29
C ILE A 21 14.96 4.96 5.24
N HIS A 22 13.66 4.67 5.39
CA HIS A 22 13.15 3.45 6.01
C HIS A 22 12.40 2.62 4.97
N ILE A 23 12.64 1.31 4.95
CA ILE A 23 12.06 0.39 3.96
C ILE A 23 10.75 -0.29 4.43
N SER A 24 10.35 -0.05 5.67
CA SER A 24 9.16 -0.65 6.29
C SER A 24 8.36 0.37 7.10
N THR A 25 7.07 0.07 7.27
CA THR A 25 6.14 0.85 8.09
C THR A 25 6.61 0.94 9.54
N GLU A 26 7.10 -0.17 10.10
CA GLU A 26 7.61 -0.27 11.47
C GLU A 26 8.86 0.60 11.64
N GLY A 27 9.72 0.66 10.62
CA GLY A 27 10.89 1.52 10.60
C GLY A 27 10.51 3.00 10.68
N VAL A 28 9.52 3.43 9.88
CA VAL A 28 9.00 4.81 9.93
C VAL A 28 8.37 5.12 11.28
N LEU A 29 7.52 4.23 11.82
CA LEU A 29 6.89 4.40 13.12
C LEU A 29 7.92 4.58 14.23
N SER A 30 8.94 3.71 14.28
CA SER A 30 10.00 3.78 15.29
C SER A 30 10.81 5.08 15.17
N ALA A 31 11.13 5.52 13.95
CA ALA A 31 11.90 6.74 13.73
C ALA A 31 11.13 8.00 14.14
N VAL A 32 9.84 8.06 13.80
CA VAL A 32 8.97 9.19 14.15
C VAL A 32 8.69 9.23 15.65
N GLN A 33 8.43 8.08 16.28
CA GLN A 33 8.24 7.99 17.72
C GLN A 33 9.50 8.41 18.50
N GLY A 34 10.70 8.07 18.01
CA GLY A 34 11.97 8.35 18.68
C GLY A 34 12.51 9.77 18.46
N ASN A 35 11.89 10.59 17.60
CA ASN A 35 12.42 11.91 17.23
C ASN A 35 11.31 12.97 17.11
N ALA A 36 11.31 13.94 18.03
CA ALA A 36 10.32 15.02 18.10
C ALA A 36 10.18 15.85 16.80
N ASN A 37 11.24 15.91 15.99
CA ASN A 37 11.28 16.71 14.77
C ASN A 37 11.01 15.89 13.50
N ALA A 38 10.82 14.57 13.61
CA ALA A 38 10.62 13.71 12.45
C ALA A 38 9.20 13.81 11.88
N ILE A 39 9.13 13.66 10.56
CA ILE A 39 7.90 13.46 9.78
C ILE A 39 8.10 12.25 8.89
N GLY A 40 7.07 11.43 8.76
CA GLY A 40 7.05 10.27 7.88
C GLY A 40 5.68 10.06 7.28
N TYR A 41 5.54 9.04 6.45
CA TYR A 41 4.25 8.59 5.95
C TYR A 41 4.14 7.07 6.10
N ILE A 42 2.94 6.61 6.42
CA ILE A 42 2.62 5.19 6.62
C ILE A 42 1.24 4.87 6.04
N SER A 43 0.94 3.59 5.83
CA SER A 43 -0.42 3.13 5.58
C SER A 43 -1.33 3.49 6.75
N LEU A 44 -2.52 4.01 6.47
CA LEU A 44 -3.48 4.48 7.47
C LEU A 44 -3.91 3.35 8.40
N GLY A 45 -4.06 2.13 7.86
CA GLY A 45 -4.38 0.93 8.65
C GLY A 45 -3.31 0.57 9.69
N SER A 46 -2.08 1.09 9.55
CA SER A 46 -0.96 0.87 10.49
C SER A 46 -0.79 2.00 11.50
N LEU A 47 -1.66 3.01 11.49
CA LEU A 47 -1.60 4.11 12.45
C LEU A 47 -1.83 3.58 13.88
N THR A 48 -0.94 3.96 14.79
CA THR A 48 -1.06 3.61 16.21
C THR A 48 -1.02 4.87 17.08
N LYS A 49 -1.28 4.73 18.39
CA LYS A 49 -1.21 5.85 19.35
C LYS A 49 0.21 6.36 19.64
N SER A 50 1.25 5.67 19.15
CA SER A 50 2.66 6.07 19.40
C SER A 50 3.11 7.28 18.58
N VAL A 51 2.35 7.66 17.56
CA VAL A 51 2.59 8.81 16.69
C VAL A 51 1.28 9.56 16.42
N LYS A 52 1.37 10.78 15.91
CA LYS A 52 0.21 11.61 15.57
C LYS A 52 0.09 11.78 14.06
N ALA A 53 -1.09 11.52 13.49
CA ALA A 53 -1.37 11.82 12.09
C ALA A 53 -1.76 13.30 11.92
N LEU A 54 -1.19 13.95 10.90
CA LEU A 54 -1.58 15.30 10.48
C LEU A 54 -2.82 15.24 9.59
N GLU A 55 -3.69 16.24 9.72
CA GLU A 55 -4.75 16.51 8.74
C GLU A 55 -4.13 17.11 7.48
N ILE A 56 -4.66 16.75 6.31
CA ILE A 56 -4.16 17.23 5.02
C ILE A 56 -5.23 18.10 4.39
N ASP A 57 -4.90 19.36 4.11
CA ASP A 57 -5.86 20.39 3.67
C ASP A 57 -7.10 20.49 4.60
N GLY A 58 -6.88 20.30 5.91
CA GLY A 58 -7.94 20.30 6.93
C GLY A 58 -8.79 19.03 6.98
N VAL A 59 -8.45 18.00 6.19
CA VAL A 59 -9.15 16.72 6.17
C VAL A 59 -8.40 15.70 7.01
N LYS A 60 -9.09 15.14 8.00
CA LYS A 60 -8.56 14.04 8.81
C LYS A 60 -8.53 12.74 8.03
N ALA A 61 -7.40 12.02 8.08
CA ALA A 61 -7.29 10.68 7.52
C ALA A 61 -8.22 9.70 8.26
N SER A 62 -9.20 9.14 7.54
CA SER A 62 -10.13 8.15 8.08
C SER A 62 -10.64 7.22 6.98
N ARG A 63 -11.36 6.16 7.36
CA ARG A 63 -12.01 5.28 6.38
C ARG A 63 -13.01 6.04 5.52
N ASP A 64 -13.82 6.88 6.16
CA ASP A 64 -14.93 7.58 5.50
C ASP A 64 -14.40 8.63 4.53
N THR A 65 -13.45 9.47 4.97
CA THR A 65 -12.84 10.52 4.15
C THR A 65 -11.97 9.99 3.00
N VAL A 66 -11.45 8.77 3.09
CA VAL A 66 -10.77 8.13 1.94
C VAL A 66 -11.80 7.58 0.95
N LEU A 67 -12.93 7.05 1.43
CA LEU A 67 -14.00 6.48 0.61
C LEU A 67 -14.76 7.52 -0.22
N ASP A 68 -15.09 8.67 0.38
CA ASP A 68 -15.79 9.77 -0.30
C ASP A 68 -14.87 10.66 -1.15
N GLY A 69 -13.55 10.46 -1.02
CA GLY A 69 -12.53 11.18 -1.77
C GLY A 69 -12.13 12.53 -1.19
N GLU A 70 -12.62 12.93 -0.01
CA GLU A 70 -12.20 14.17 0.66
C GLU A 70 -10.72 14.12 1.05
N TYR A 71 -10.21 12.97 1.50
CA TYR A 71 -8.81 12.80 1.89
C TYR A 71 -7.93 12.53 0.65
N PRO A 72 -7.00 13.44 0.31
CA PRO A 72 -6.33 13.42 -0.98
C PRO A 72 -5.18 12.39 -1.07
N LEU A 73 -4.70 11.87 0.07
CA LEU A 73 -3.58 10.95 0.12
C LEU A 73 -4.08 9.51 0.23
N GLN A 74 -4.33 8.89 -0.92
CA GLN A 74 -4.69 7.48 -1.00
C GLN A 74 -4.00 6.82 -2.19
N ARG A 75 -3.93 5.49 -2.15
CA ARG A 75 -3.33 4.68 -3.21
C ARG A 75 -4.04 3.33 -3.33
N PRO A 76 -4.08 2.75 -4.53
CA PRO A 76 -4.55 1.38 -4.69
C PRO A 76 -3.49 0.39 -4.19
N PHE A 77 -3.97 -0.69 -3.57
CA PHE A 77 -3.22 -1.93 -3.41
C PHE A 77 -3.61 -2.84 -4.57
N ASN A 78 -2.78 -2.83 -5.60
CA ASN A 78 -2.95 -3.67 -6.77
C ASN A 78 -2.29 -5.03 -6.56
N ILE A 79 -2.96 -6.09 -7.03
CA ILE A 79 -2.30 -7.32 -7.43
C ILE A 79 -2.12 -7.34 -8.95
N VAL A 80 -1.06 -7.96 -9.44
CA VAL A 80 -0.75 -8.03 -10.86
C VAL A 80 -0.41 -9.45 -11.26
N TRP A 81 -0.84 -9.89 -12.44
CA TRP A 81 -0.54 -11.21 -12.98
C TRP A 81 -0.43 -11.18 -14.49
N SER A 82 0.27 -12.16 -15.06
CA SER A 82 0.36 -12.34 -16.51
C SER A 82 -0.79 -13.22 -17.03
N SER A 83 -0.98 -13.28 -18.36
CA SER A 83 -2.00 -14.14 -18.98
C SER A 83 -1.84 -15.65 -18.68
N ASN A 84 -0.70 -16.06 -18.13
CA ASN A 84 -0.38 -17.46 -17.82
C ASN A 84 -0.55 -17.80 -16.34
N LEU A 85 -1.40 -17.08 -15.61
CA LEU A 85 -1.68 -17.38 -14.20
C LEU A 85 -2.24 -18.80 -14.06
N SER A 86 -1.66 -19.60 -13.16
CA SER A 86 -2.05 -20.98 -12.91
C SER A 86 -3.52 -21.09 -12.43
N LYS A 87 -4.13 -22.27 -12.56
CA LYS A 87 -5.49 -22.52 -12.04
C LYS A 87 -5.58 -22.22 -10.53
N LEU A 88 -4.53 -22.56 -9.78
CA LEU A 88 -4.42 -22.25 -8.35
C LEU A 88 -4.36 -20.73 -8.12
N GLY A 89 -3.58 -19.99 -8.92
CA GLY A 89 -3.52 -18.54 -8.83
C GLY A 89 -4.87 -17.87 -9.15
N GLN A 90 -5.57 -18.36 -10.18
CA GLN A 90 -6.91 -17.88 -10.54
C GLN A 90 -7.94 -18.16 -9.43
N ASP A 91 -7.87 -19.32 -8.78
CA ASP A 91 -8.72 -19.65 -7.64
C ASP A 91 -8.45 -18.74 -6.44
N PHE A 92 -7.18 -18.44 -6.16
CA PHE A 92 -6.82 -17.48 -5.10
C PHE A 92 -7.32 -16.05 -5.42
N ILE A 93 -7.23 -15.59 -6.67
CA ILE A 93 -7.84 -14.31 -7.08
C ILE A 93 -9.37 -14.35 -6.90
N SER A 94 -10.02 -15.46 -7.27
CA SER A 94 -11.46 -15.63 -7.08
C SER A 94 -11.86 -15.56 -5.60
N PHE A 95 -11.04 -16.12 -4.70
CA PHE A 95 -11.22 -15.96 -3.25
C PHE A 95 -11.06 -14.50 -2.82
N ILE A 96 -10.04 -13.79 -3.29
CA ILE A 96 -9.83 -12.36 -2.95
C ILE A 96 -11.04 -11.52 -3.36
N HIS A 97 -11.62 -11.79 -4.53
CA HIS A 97 -12.82 -11.08 -5.04
C HIS A 97 -14.13 -11.51 -4.39
N SER A 98 -14.12 -12.58 -3.61
CA SER A 98 -15.31 -13.08 -2.94
C SER A 98 -15.69 -12.23 -1.74
N LYS A 99 -16.93 -12.38 -1.29
CA LYS A 99 -17.43 -11.80 -0.03
C LYS A 99 -16.52 -12.12 1.16
N GLN A 100 -15.96 -13.32 1.20
CA GLN A 100 -15.02 -13.73 2.26
C GLN A 100 -13.71 -12.94 2.17
N GLY A 101 -13.14 -12.80 0.96
CA GLY A 101 -11.93 -12.03 0.71
C GLY A 101 -12.10 -10.55 1.04
N GLN A 102 -13.20 -9.94 0.57
CA GLN A 102 -13.54 -8.54 0.84
C GLN A 102 -13.80 -8.28 2.34
N GLN A 103 -14.36 -9.25 3.05
CA GLN A 103 -14.50 -9.16 4.51
C GLN A 103 -13.13 -9.12 5.19
N VAL A 104 -12.15 -9.92 4.74
CA VAL A 104 -10.77 -9.86 5.24
C VAL A 104 -10.15 -8.48 5.02
N VAL A 105 -10.37 -7.86 3.86
CA VAL A 105 -9.88 -6.50 3.56
C VAL A 105 -10.42 -5.50 4.58
N THR A 106 -11.74 -5.49 4.79
CA THR A 106 -12.40 -4.52 5.68
C THR A 106 -12.13 -4.78 7.17
N ASP A 107 -12.05 -6.04 7.60
CA ASP A 107 -11.70 -6.40 8.98
C ASP A 107 -10.29 -5.92 9.36
N ASN A 108 -9.37 -5.93 8.40
CA ASN A 108 -7.99 -5.44 8.54
C ASN A 108 -7.84 -3.93 8.28
N LYS A 109 -8.95 -3.17 8.35
CA LYS A 109 -8.98 -1.70 8.30
C LYS A 109 -8.57 -1.06 6.96
N PHE A 110 -8.50 -1.87 5.91
CA PHE A 110 -8.40 -1.35 4.56
C PHE A 110 -9.79 -1.01 4.02
N ILE A 111 -9.80 -0.23 2.95
CA ILE A 111 -11.02 0.12 2.23
C ILE A 111 -11.15 -0.87 1.08
N GLU A 112 -12.32 -1.49 0.98
CA GLU A 112 -12.62 -2.38 -0.14
C GLU A 112 -12.71 -1.56 -1.43
N ALA A 113 -12.01 -1.99 -2.47
CA ALA A 113 -11.96 -1.30 -3.76
C ALA A 113 -13.14 -1.67 -4.67
N LYS A 114 -13.81 -2.80 -4.41
CA LYS A 114 -14.91 -3.32 -5.23
C LYS A 114 -16.27 -3.19 -4.53
N THR A 115 -17.29 -2.80 -5.27
CA THR A 115 -18.69 -2.82 -4.79
C THR A 115 -19.41 -4.12 -5.13
N GLU A 116 -18.99 -4.80 -6.19
CA GLU A 116 -19.50 -6.10 -6.59
C GLU A 116 -18.80 -7.20 -5.80
N THR A 117 -19.55 -8.24 -5.43
CA THR A 117 -19.06 -9.34 -4.61
C THR A 117 -19.53 -10.68 -5.18
N THR A 118 -18.69 -11.70 -5.08
CA THR A 118 -19.00 -13.07 -5.50
C THR A 118 -18.97 -14.02 -4.30
N GLU A 119 -19.60 -15.18 -4.41
CA GLU A 119 -19.44 -16.24 -3.41
C GLU A 119 -18.21 -17.09 -3.77
N TYR A 120 -17.48 -17.58 -2.77
CA TYR A 120 -16.38 -18.51 -2.95
C TYR A 120 -16.72 -19.86 -2.33
N THR A 121 -16.31 -20.93 -3.00
CA THR A 121 -16.39 -22.29 -2.48
C THR A 121 -15.08 -22.98 -2.81
N SER A 122 -14.45 -23.54 -1.78
CA SER A 122 -13.18 -24.23 -1.94
C SER A 122 -13.26 -25.32 -2.99
N GLN A 123 -12.28 -25.34 -3.89
CA GLN A 123 -12.04 -26.48 -4.80
C GLN A 123 -11.11 -27.52 -4.16
N HIS A 124 -10.71 -27.34 -2.89
CA HIS A 124 -9.73 -28.16 -2.17
C HIS A 124 -8.46 -28.41 -3.00
N LEU A 125 -7.93 -27.33 -3.59
CA LEU A 125 -6.72 -27.43 -4.39
C LEU A 125 -5.50 -27.70 -3.50
N SER A 126 -4.45 -28.20 -4.13
CA SER A 126 -3.13 -28.39 -3.53
C SER A 126 -2.08 -27.68 -4.38
N GLY A 127 -0.97 -27.24 -3.77
CA GLY A 127 0.16 -26.73 -4.51
C GLY A 127 0.84 -25.54 -3.84
N LYS A 128 1.54 -24.74 -4.64
CA LYS A 128 2.32 -23.61 -4.17
C LYS A 128 2.04 -22.37 -5.03
N LEU A 129 1.86 -21.24 -4.37
CA LEU A 129 1.87 -19.91 -4.98
C LEU A 129 3.04 -19.08 -4.45
N SER A 130 3.64 -18.31 -5.36
CA SER A 130 4.65 -17.28 -5.07
C SER A 130 4.03 -15.90 -5.28
N VAL A 131 3.97 -15.10 -4.22
CA VAL A 131 3.46 -13.73 -4.22
C VAL A 131 4.57 -12.76 -3.85
N VAL A 132 4.90 -11.81 -4.72
CA VAL A 132 6.10 -10.97 -4.56
C VAL A 132 5.77 -9.49 -4.76
N GLY A 133 6.29 -8.60 -3.91
CA GLY A 133 6.28 -7.17 -4.22
C GLY A 133 6.19 -6.24 -3.02
N SER A 134 5.27 -5.28 -3.08
CA SER A 134 5.15 -4.17 -2.15
C SER A 134 5.03 -4.60 -0.69
N THR A 135 5.92 -4.07 0.15
CA THR A 135 5.91 -4.25 1.62
C THR A 135 4.63 -3.71 2.26
N SER A 136 4.00 -2.69 1.66
CA SER A 136 2.74 -2.15 2.18
C SER A 136 1.55 -3.08 1.95
N VAL A 137 1.58 -3.90 0.90
CA VAL A 137 0.50 -4.86 0.58
C VAL A 137 0.68 -6.17 1.35
N SER A 138 1.91 -6.50 1.76
CA SER A 138 2.24 -7.78 2.38
C SER A 138 1.38 -8.12 3.59
N SER A 139 1.11 -7.16 4.48
CA SER A 139 0.28 -7.42 5.67
C SER A 139 -1.15 -7.83 5.32
N LEU A 140 -1.77 -7.17 4.32
CA LEU A 140 -3.09 -7.57 3.83
C LEU A 140 -3.03 -8.93 3.11
N MET A 141 -1.99 -9.14 2.30
CA MET A 141 -1.79 -10.39 1.56
C MET A 141 -1.61 -11.60 2.49
N GLU A 142 -0.90 -11.44 3.61
CA GLU A 142 -0.76 -12.47 4.64
C GLU A 142 -2.12 -12.86 5.23
N LYS A 143 -3.00 -11.88 5.50
CA LYS A 143 -4.34 -12.13 6.03
C LYS A 143 -5.25 -12.82 5.01
N LEU A 144 -5.17 -12.42 3.75
CA LEU A 144 -5.86 -13.10 2.64
C LEU A 144 -5.37 -14.53 2.47
N ALA A 145 -4.05 -14.76 2.52
CA ALA A 145 -3.46 -16.08 2.44
C ALA A 145 -3.81 -16.97 3.64
N GLU A 146 -3.82 -16.43 4.87
CA GLU A 146 -4.29 -17.13 6.07
C GLU A 146 -5.74 -17.59 5.92
N ALA A 147 -6.63 -16.72 5.44
CA ALA A 147 -8.03 -17.05 5.25
C ALA A 147 -8.23 -18.08 4.12
N TYR A 148 -7.54 -17.92 3.00
CA TYR A 148 -7.59 -18.87 1.88
C TYR A 148 -7.11 -20.28 2.27
N LYS A 149 -6.02 -20.38 3.05
CA LYS A 149 -5.47 -21.66 3.52
C LYS A 149 -6.39 -22.39 4.49
N LYS A 150 -7.30 -21.70 5.20
CA LYS A 150 -8.31 -22.37 6.03
C LYS A 150 -9.29 -23.18 5.16
N GLU A 151 -9.60 -22.67 3.97
CA GLU A 151 -10.45 -23.34 2.98
C GLU A 151 -9.67 -24.35 2.11
N ASN A 152 -8.37 -24.11 1.91
CA ASN A 152 -7.47 -24.92 1.07
C ASN A 152 -6.19 -25.33 1.84
N PRO A 153 -6.26 -26.31 2.74
CA PRO A 153 -5.17 -26.62 3.68
C PRO A 153 -3.91 -27.21 3.02
N GLU A 154 -4.02 -27.76 1.80
CA GLU A 154 -2.88 -28.32 1.04
C GLU A 154 -2.20 -27.27 0.14
N VAL A 155 -2.61 -26.00 0.22
CA VAL A 155 -1.97 -24.90 -0.50
C VAL A 155 -0.94 -24.21 0.39
N THR A 156 0.24 -23.99 -0.19
CA THR A 156 1.29 -23.13 0.36
C THR A 156 1.33 -21.81 -0.41
N ILE A 157 1.46 -20.69 0.30
CA ILE A 157 1.59 -19.36 -0.30
C ILE A 157 2.81 -18.70 0.32
N ASP A 158 3.82 -18.46 -0.50
CA ASP A 158 5.06 -17.78 -0.11
C ASP A 158 4.97 -16.30 -0.48
N ILE A 159 5.07 -15.43 0.52
CA ILE A 159 4.98 -13.97 0.33
C ILE A 159 6.38 -13.37 0.49
N THR A 160 6.87 -12.70 -0.54
CA THR A 160 8.17 -11.99 -0.54
C THR A 160 7.96 -10.48 -0.63
N SER A 161 8.47 -9.76 0.37
CA SER A 161 8.29 -8.31 0.52
C SER A 161 9.57 -7.57 0.12
N ASN A 162 9.63 -7.04 -1.11
CA ASN A 162 10.84 -6.40 -1.67
C ASN A 162 10.56 -5.16 -2.56
N GLY A 163 9.30 -4.74 -2.67
CA GLY A 163 8.88 -3.50 -3.35
C GLY A 163 8.10 -3.73 -4.65
N SER A 164 7.25 -2.75 -5.01
CA SER A 164 6.31 -2.88 -6.14
C SER A 164 6.97 -3.18 -7.48
N SER A 165 8.10 -2.53 -7.79
CA SER A 165 8.81 -2.76 -9.07
C SER A 165 9.43 -4.16 -9.12
N ALA A 166 9.92 -4.69 -8.00
CA ALA A 166 10.43 -6.06 -7.93
C ALA A 166 9.31 -7.09 -8.15
N GLY A 167 8.11 -6.85 -7.59
CA GLY A 167 6.93 -7.69 -7.84
C GLY A 167 6.50 -7.72 -9.31
N ILE A 168 6.47 -6.56 -9.97
CA ILE A 168 6.17 -6.46 -11.42
C ILE A 168 7.20 -7.25 -12.24
N THR A 169 8.49 -7.07 -11.96
CA THR A 169 9.57 -7.80 -12.63
C THR A 169 9.42 -9.30 -12.41
N ALA A 170 9.17 -9.75 -11.18
CA ALA A 170 9.04 -11.16 -10.86
C ALA A 170 7.90 -11.85 -11.63
N VAL A 171 6.76 -11.18 -11.80
CA VAL A 171 5.65 -11.70 -12.62
C VAL A 171 6.04 -11.77 -14.10
N LYS A 172 6.69 -10.73 -14.65
CA LYS A 172 7.14 -10.73 -16.05
C LYS A 172 8.19 -11.80 -16.34
N GLU A 173 9.08 -12.04 -15.38
CA GLU A 173 10.14 -13.07 -15.44
C GLU A 173 9.65 -14.46 -15.04
N LYS A 174 8.37 -14.60 -14.65
CA LYS A 174 7.74 -15.86 -14.23
C LYS A 174 8.38 -16.49 -12.99
N THR A 175 8.97 -15.68 -12.13
CA THR A 175 9.50 -16.08 -10.82
C THR A 175 8.48 -15.86 -9.69
N ALA A 176 7.39 -15.15 -9.98
CA ALA A 176 6.21 -15.02 -9.12
C ALA A 176 4.94 -15.34 -9.92
N ASP A 177 3.94 -15.92 -9.24
CA ASP A 177 2.59 -16.10 -9.80
C ASP A 177 1.83 -14.77 -9.78
N ILE A 178 1.91 -14.04 -8.66
CA ILE A 178 1.21 -12.78 -8.42
C ILE A 178 2.19 -11.73 -7.90
N GLY A 179 2.08 -10.52 -8.42
CA GLY A 179 2.85 -9.37 -7.99
C GLY A 179 2.02 -8.43 -7.11
N MET A 180 2.62 -7.82 -6.09
CA MET A 180 1.98 -6.83 -5.22
C MET A 180 2.48 -5.42 -5.54
N VAL A 181 1.57 -4.48 -5.82
CA VAL A 181 1.89 -3.11 -6.28
C VAL A 181 1.03 -2.09 -5.53
N SER A 182 1.63 -1.34 -4.59
CA SER A 182 0.92 -0.30 -3.82
C SER A 182 0.93 1.08 -4.51
N ARG A 183 0.60 1.11 -5.81
CA ARG A 183 0.48 2.33 -6.62
C ARG A 183 -0.11 1.99 -7.98
N GLU A 184 -0.45 3.03 -8.73
CA GLU A 184 -0.70 2.92 -10.17
C GLU A 184 0.51 2.30 -10.90
N LEU A 185 0.19 1.44 -11.87
CA LEU A 185 1.17 0.92 -12.81
C LEU A 185 1.41 1.96 -13.90
N THR A 186 2.65 2.12 -14.32
CA THR A 186 2.93 2.87 -15.56
C THR A 186 2.46 2.07 -16.78
N PRO A 187 2.18 2.71 -17.93
CA PRO A 187 1.80 2.00 -19.15
C PRO A 187 2.80 0.89 -19.55
N GLU A 188 4.10 1.13 -19.36
CA GLU A 188 5.14 0.15 -19.66
C GLU A 188 5.19 -1.00 -18.64
N GLU A 189 4.97 -0.71 -17.36
CA GLU A 189 4.83 -1.73 -16.33
C GLU A 189 3.61 -2.62 -16.59
N GLY A 190 2.47 -2.04 -16.93
CA GLY A 190 1.22 -2.75 -17.20
C GLY A 190 1.20 -3.53 -18.52
N LYS A 191 2.15 -3.30 -19.42
CA LYS A 191 2.23 -4.05 -20.69
C LYS A 191 2.32 -5.55 -20.40
N SER A 192 1.44 -6.33 -21.02
CA SER A 192 1.26 -7.80 -20.85
C SER A 192 0.84 -8.28 -19.46
N LEU A 193 0.45 -7.37 -18.57
CA LEU A 193 -0.06 -7.70 -17.23
C LEU A 193 -1.52 -7.29 -17.11
N THR A 194 -2.27 -8.08 -16.36
CA THR A 194 -3.52 -7.64 -15.76
C THR A 194 -3.20 -7.12 -14.36
N HIS A 195 -3.87 -6.05 -13.95
CA HIS A 195 -3.80 -5.53 -12.59
C HIS A 195 -5.20 -5.30 -12.05
N ASP A 196 -5.34 -5.46 -10.74
CA ASP A 196 -6.60 -5.27 -10.06
C ASP A 196 -6.38 -4.71 -8.65
N ALA A 197 -7.13 -3.65 -8.31
CA ALA A 197 -7.10 -3.07 -6.98
C ALA A 197 -7.95 -3.93 -6.03
N ILE A 198 -7.30 -4.52 -5.03
CA ILE A 198 -7.94 -5.36 -4.00
C ILE A 198 -8.25 -4.57 -2.73
N ALA A 199 -7.69 -3.37 -2.60
CA ALA A 199 -7.98 -2.44 -1.53
C ALA A 199 -7.56 -1.02 -1.92
N LEU A 200 -8.16 -0.04 -1.24
CA LEU A 200 -7.65 1.32 -1.15
C LEU A 200 -6.98 1.50 0.23
N ASP A 201 -5.81 2.13 0.19
CA ASP A 201 -5.01 2.46 1.38
C ASP A 201 -4.89 3.98 1.47
N GLY A 202 -5.43 4.54 2.55
CA GLY A 202 -5.13 5.93 2.93
C GLY A 202 -3.68 6.03 3.39
N ILE A 203 -3.01 7.13 3.09
CA ILE A 203 -1.64 7.38 3.54
C ILE A 203 -1.69 8.42 4.66
N ALA A 204 -1.34 8.01 5.88
CA ALA A 204 -1.24 8.92 7.01
C ALA A 204 0.15 9.57 7.02
N VAL A 205 0.19 10.90 7.01
CA VAL A 205 1.40 11.65 7.30
C VAL A 205 1.52 11.77 8.81
N VAL A 206 2.60 11.23 9.37
CA VAL A 206 2.77 11.08 10.81
C VAL A 206 3.94 11.90 11.34
N VAL A 207 3.73 12.48 12.51
CA VAL A 207 4.71 13.22 13.30
C VAL A 207 4.78 12.66 14.71
N ASN A 208 5.82 13.05 15.44
CA ASN A 208 5.91 12.73 16.86
C ASN A 208 4.74 13.34 17.65
N ASN A 209 4.32 12.69 18.74
CA ASN A 209 3.26 13.20 19.61
C ASN A 209 3.60 14.56 20.26
N ASP A 210 4.88 14.85 20.49
CA ASP A 210 5.36 16.12 21.06
C ASP A 210 5.33 17.27 20.05
N ASN A 211 5.20 16.98 18.75
CA ASN A 211 5.10 17.99 17.72
C ASN A 211 3.77 18.74 17.85
N LYS A 212 3.78 20.07 17.77
CA LYS A 212 2.58 20.90 17.94
C LYS A 212 1.70 20.99 16.68
N ALA A 213 2.27 20.78 15.49
CA ALA A 213 1.51 20.84 14.24
C ALA A 213 0.39 19.77 14.24
N SER A 214 -0.80 20.14 13.78
CA SER A 214 -1.95 19.22 13.64
C SER A 214 -2.41 19.05 12.20
N GLN A 215 -2.02 19.95 11.31
CA GLN A 215 -2.41 19.94 9.90
C GLN A 215 -1.30 20.47 9.01
N VAL A 216 -1.35 20.14 7.72
CA VAL A 216 -0.53 20.74 6.65
C VAL A 216 -1.36 20.82 5.37
N SER A 217 -1.10 21.82 4.54
CA SER A 217 -1.59 21.81 3.16
C SER A 217 -0.81 20.84 2.29
N MET A 218 -1.38 20.42 1.17
CA MET A 218 -0.68 19.61 0.16
C MET A 218 0.57 20.29 -0.41
N ALA A 219 0.57 21.62 -0.48
CA ALA A 219 1.72 22.41 -0.91
C ALA A 219 2.85 22.38 0.14
N GLU A 220 2.52 22.61 1.41
CA GLU A 220 3.49 22.53 2.51
C GLU A 220 4.05 21.11 2.63
N LEU A 221 3.21 20.09 2.51
CA LEU A 221 3.64 18.70 2.51
C LEU A 221 4.68 18.43 1.41
N ALA A 222 4.43 18.91 0.19
CA ALA A 222 5.38 18.79 -0.91
C ALA A 222 6.70 19.54 -0.64
N ASP A 223 6.62 20.72 -0.02
CA ASP A 223 7.81 21.50 0.32
C ASP A 223 8.61 20.88 1.47
N VAL A 224 7.95 20.25 2.45
CA VAL A 224 8.60 19.49 3.53
C VAL A 224 9.35 18.29 2.96
N PHE A 225 8.65 17.43 2.22
CA PHE A 225 9.25 16.20 1.70
C PHE A 225 10.29 16.48 0.60
N SER A 226 10.26 17.65 -0.05
CA SER A 226 11.31 18.09 -0.98
C SER A 226 12.45 18.88 -0.34
N GLY A 227 12.37 19.16 0.95
CA GLY A 227 13.41 19.87 1.70
C GLY A 227 13.46 21.37 1.46
N LYS A 228 12.39 21.97 0.91
CA LYS A 228 12.23 23.42 0.77
C LYS A 228 11.72 24.06 2.06
N LEU A 229 10.86 23.36 2.79
CA LEU A 229 10.39 23.73 4.13
C LEU A 229 11.06 22.80 5.15
N THR A 230 11.99 23.35 5.93
CA THR A 230 12.88 22.55 6.79
C THR A 230 12.72 22.83 8.28
N THR A 231 11.83 23.73 8.68
CA THR A 231 11.63 24.15 10.07
C THR A 231 10.14 24.16 10.44
N TRP A 232 9.82 23.59 11.61
CA TRP A 232 8.43 23.40 12.07
C TRP A 232 7.69 24.70 12.41
N ASP A 233 8.41 25.77 12.73
CA ASP A 233 7.84 27.11 12.99
C ASP A 233 7.09 27.70 11.79
N LYS A 234 7.37 27.18 10.57
CA LYS A 234 6.68 27.57 9.34
C LYS A 234 5.37 26.81 9.11
N ILE A 235 5.10 25.77 9.88
CA ILE A 235 3.86 25.00 9.82
C ILE A 235 2.96 25.44 10.97
N LYS A 236 1.80 26.00 10.62
CA LYS A 236 0.85 26.59 11.59
C LYS A 236 -0.19 25.59 12.09
#